data_AF-A0A7Y0Z1K4-F1
#
_entry.id   AF-A0A7Y0Z1K4-F1
#
_cell.length_a   1.000
_cell.length_b   1.000
_cell.length_c   1.000
_cell.angle_alpha   90.00
_cell.angle_beta   90.00
_cell.angle_gamma   90.00
#
_symmetry.space_group_name_H-M   'P 1'
#
loop_
_entity.id
_entity.type
_entity.pdbx_description
1 polymer ?
#
loop_
_entity_poly.entity_id
_entity_poly.type
_entity_poly.pdbx_seq_one_letter_code
_entity_poly.pdbx_strand_id
1 'polypeptide(L)' 'LTVEAVNRTVARINLRPRKRLGWKTPYEVHTGVSVALMC' A
#
# COMPACT_ATOMS: atom_id res chain seq x y z
N LEU A 1 -10.01 -11.77 -16.20
CA LEU A 1 -9.30 -11.26 -14.99
C LEU A 1 -8.43 -12.39 -14.46
N THR A 2 -7.13 -12.19 -14.30
CA THR A 2 -6.22 -13.19 -13.69
C THR A 2 -5.94 -12.81 -12.24
N VAL A 3 -5.66 -13.81 -11.40
CA VAL A 3 -5.27 -13.60 -9.99
C VAL A 3 -4.05 -12.69 -9.90
N GLU A 4 -3.08 -12.87 -10.80
CA GLU A 4 -1.88 -12.04 -10.84
C GLU A 4 -2.19 -10.56 -11.13
N ALA A 5 -3.11 -10.28 -12.07
CA ALA A 5 -3.51 -8.91 -12.39
C ALA A 5 -4.24 -8.24 -11.20
N VAL A 6 -5.05 -9.01 -10.47
CA VAL A 6 -5.69 -8.56 -9.23
C VAL A 6 -4.63 -8.25 -8.17
N ASN A 7 -3.70 -9.17 -7.93
CA ASN A 7 -2.63 -9.00 -6.94
C ASN A 7 -1.77 -7.76 -7.22
N ARG A 8 -1.34 -7.56 -8.48
CA ARG A 8 -0.60 -6.36 -8.90
C ARG A 8 -1.40 -5.08 -8.66
N THR A 9 -2.71 -5.13 -8.84
CA THR A 9 -3.57 -3.95 -8.63
C THR A 9 -3.77 -3.65 -7.14
N VAL A 10 -4.01 -4.66 -6.33
CA VAL A 10 -4.13 -4.53 -4.87
C VAL A 10 -2.82 -4.01 -4.27
N ALA A 11 -1.66 -4.54 -4.69
CA ALA A 11 -0.36 -4.07 -4.24
C ALA A 11 -0.16 -2.57 -4.54
N ARG A 12 -0.48 -2.12 -5.77
CA ARG A 12 -0.42 -0.69 -6.13
C ARG A 12 -1.37 0.17 -5.29
N ILE A 13 -2.54 -0.34 -4.94
CA ILE A 13 -3.50 0.39 -4.08
C ILE A 13 -2.93 0.55 -2.66
N ASN A 14 -2.37 -0.53 -2.11
CA ASN A 14 -1.87 -0.58 -0.73
C ASN A 14 -0.58 0.21 -0.52
N LEU A 15 0.24 0.36 -1.57
CA LEU A 15 1.49 1.13 -1.53
C LEU A 15 1.32 2.59 -1.95
N ARG A 16 0.10 3.05 -2.27
CA ARG A 16 -0.14 4.43 -2.71
C ARG A 16 -0.45 5.35 -1.52
N PRO A 17 0.33 6.43 -1.31
CA PRO A 17 0.04 7.47 -0.32
C PRO A 17 -1.35 8.09 -0.52
N ARG A 18 -2.07 8.31 0.58
CA ARG A 18 -3.41 8.93 0.56
C ARG A 18 -3.47 10.16 1.44
N LYS A 19 -3.96 11.28 0.89
CA LYS A 19 -4.16 12.54 1.63
C LYS A 19 -5.01 12.35 2.91
N ARG A 20 -6.07 11.53 2.84
CA ARG A 20 -6.95 11.22 4.00
C ARG A 20 -6.24 10.44 5.12
N LEU A 21 -5.13 9.77 4.81
CA LEU A 21 -4.32 9.03 5.79
C LEU A 21 -3.09 9.84 6.24
N GLY A 22 -3.10 11.16 6.06
CA GLY A 22 -1.94 12.01 6.36
C GLY A 22 -0.74 11.69 5.46
N TRP A 23 -1.00 11.36 4.19
CA TRP A 23 0.00 10.93 3.20
C TRP A 23 0.69 9.60 3.51
N LYS A 24 0.20 8.82 4.48
CA LYS A 24 0.59 7.42 4.65
C LYS A 24 -0.07 6.52 3.62
N THR A 25 0.55 5.38 3.33
CA THR A 25 -0.08 4.32 2.54
C THR A 25 -1.00 3.46 3.41
N PRO A 26 -2.03 2.81 2.84
CA PRO A 26 -2.85 1.84 3.59
C PRO A 26 -2.01 0.76 4.30
N TYR A 27 -0.93 0.31 3.66
CA TYR A 27 -0.02 -0.68 4.24
C TYR A 27 0.65 -0.17 5.53
N GLU A 28 1.15 1.07 5.53
CA GLU A 28 1.80 1.66 6.70
C GLU A 28 0.82 1.86 7.87
N VAL A 29 -0.43 2.19 7.56
CA VAL A 29 -1.48 2.31 8.57
C VAL A 29 -1.81 0.96 9.19
N HIS A 30 -1.87 -0.10 8.38
CA HIS A 30 -2.20 -1.44 8.84
C HIS A 30 -1.06 -2.08 9.66
N THR A 31 0.18 -1.93 9.21
CA THR A 31 1.35 -2.59 9.82
C THR A 31 2.03 -1.75 10.91
N GLY A 32 1.78 -0.44 10.94
CA GLY A 32 2.49 0.49 11.82
C GLY A 32 3.94 0.75 11.42
N VAL A 33 4.40 0.18 10.31
CA VAL A 33 5.77 0.29 9.81
C VAL A 33 5.78 1.13 8.53
N SER A 34 6.72 2.06 8.39
CA SER A 34 6.85 2.84 7.16
C SER A 34 7.42 1.98 6.03
N VAL A 35 6.90 2.13 4.80
CA VAL A 35 7.44 1.45 3.62
C VAL A 35 8.90 1.86 3.36
N ALA A 36 9.29 3.06 3.77
CA ALA A 36 10.69 3.52 3.69
C ALA A 36 11.65 2.73 4.59
N LEU A 37 11.14 1.98 5.57
CA LEU A 37 11.93 1.14 6.47
C LEU A 37 11.98 -0.33 6.01
N MET A 38 11.31 -0.68 4.91
CA MET A 38 11.27 -2.05 4.37
C MET A 38 12.43 -2.36 3.40
N CYS A 39 13.56 -1.66 3.56
CA CYS A 39 14.77 -1.85 2.78
C CYS A 39 15.46 -3.18 3.12
#